data_AF-A0A285QI83-F1
#
_entry.id   AF-A0A285QI83-F1
#
_cell.length_a   1.000
_cell.length_b   1.000
_cell.length_c   1.000
_cell.angle_alpha   90.00
_cell.angle_beta   90.00
_cell.angle_gamma   90.00
#
_symmetry.space_group_name_H-M   'P 1'
#
loop_
_entity.id
_entity.type
_entity.pdbx_description
1 polymer ?
#
loop_
_entity_poly.entity_id
_entity_poly.type
_entity_poly.pdbx_seq_one_letter_code
_entity_poly.pdbx_strand_id
1 'polypeptide(L)'
;MTEETARWALPMIVPGQAQKEMTHNEALARLDLMVAATVETAPLDTPPRAPVPGTCWIVGAAPTAAWSGQAHALAGWTSGGWRFVQPREGMQLWIRDEGHSLRFLDGAWAAEPLSGGSLAIAGESILGPRAPAIAAPSGGMLIDEQCRATLLTIIEVLQHHRLIA
;
A
#
# COMPACT_ATOMS: atom_id res chain seq x y z
N MET A 1 -29.94 -18.67 -0.50
CA MET A 1 -29.27 -18.11 -1.69
C MET A 1 -28.74 -16.76 -1.26
N THR A 2 -27.43 -16.65 -1.06
CA THR A 2 -26.79 -15.40 -0.64
C THR A 2 -26.61 -14.50 -1.86
N GLU A 3 -27.50 -13.52 -2.00
CA GLU A 3 -27.46 -12.48 -3.03
C GLU A 3 -26.74 -11.24 -2.47
N GLU A 4 -25.51 -11.44 -1.99
CA GLU A 4 -24.74 -10.38 -1.34
C GLU A 4 -23.30 -10.38 -1.86
N THR A 5 -22.64 -9.22 -1.83
CA THR A 5 -21.21 -9.13 -2.12
C THR A 5 -20.37 -9.80 -1.02
N ALA A 6 -19.18 -10.25 -1.37
CA ALA A 6 -18.40 -11.11 -0.48
C ALA A 6 -17.75 -10.37 0.71
N ARG A 7 -17.42 -9.08 0.57
CA ARG A 7 -16.69 -8.33 1.61
C ARG A 7 -17.62 -7.54 2.52
N TRP A 8 -18.58 -6.83 1.92
CA TRP A 8 -19.46 -5.91 2.65
C TRP A 8 -20.92 -6.36 2.74
N ALA A 9 -21.23 -7.57 2.26
CA ALA A 9 -22.60 -8.10 2.26
C ALA A 9 -23.61 -7.15 1.58
N LEU A 10 -23.20 -6.47 0.50
CA LEU A 10 -24.07 -5.52 -0.20
C LEU A 10 -25.14 -6.29 -0.96
N PRO A 11 -26.44 -5.98 -0.77
CA PRO A 11 -27.53 -6.70 -1.44
C PRO A 11 -27.45 -6.56 -2.96
N MET A 12 -27.55 -7.68 -3.65
CA MET A 12 -27.62 -7.77 -5.11
C MET A 12 -29.07 -7.88 -5.56
N ILE A 13 -29.31 -7.51 -6.83
CA ILE A 13 -30.63 -7.67 -7.46
C ILE A 13 -30.80 -9.13 -7.87
N VAL A 14 -31.94 -9.73 -7.49
CA VAL A 14 -32.37 -11.07 -7.90
C VAL A 14 -32.38 -11.23 -9.44
N PRO A 15 -32.13 -12.44 -9.98
CA PRO A 15 -32.30 -12.71 -11.41
C PRO A 15 -33.72 -12.44 -11.92
N GLY A 16 -33.85 -12.10 -13.20
CA GLY A 16 -35.16 -11.93 -13.86
C GLY A 16 -35.70 -10.50 -13.83
N GLN A 17 -34.85 -9.51 -13.55
CA GLN A 17 -35.22 -8.08 -13.49
C GLN A 17 -34.93 -7.36 -14.81
N ALA A 18 -35.30 -8.00 -15.92
CA ALA A 18 -35.03 -7.54 -17.29
C ALA A 18 -33.53 -7.27 -17.54
N GLN A 19 -32.65 -8.12 -16.99
CA GLN A 19 -31.20 -8.08 -17.14
C GLN A 19 -30.50 -6.86 -16.54
N LYS A 20 -31.22 -5.97 -15.83
CA LYS A 20 -30.61 -4.86 -15.08
C LYS A 20 -29.69 -5.36 -13.97
N GLU A 21 -30.04 -6.52 -13.40
CA GLU A 21 -29.25 -7.22 -12.39
C GLU A 21 -27.83 -7.50 -12.88
N MET A 22 -27.64 -7.76 -14.18
CA MET A 22 -26.31 -8.13 -14.70
C MET A 22 -25.33 -6.97 -14.60
N THR A 23 -25.75 -5.79 -15.06
CA THR A 23 -24.89 -4.60 -15.03
C THR A 23 -24.76 -4.02 -13.63
N HIS A 24 -25.86 -3.99 -12.86
CA HIS A 24 -25.85 -3.46 -11.50
C HIS A 24 -25.03 -4.33 -10.54
N ASN A 25 -25.23 -5.65 -10.55
CA ASN A 25 -24.51 -6.55 -9.65
C ASN A 25 -23.02 -6.62 -10.00
N GLU A 26 -22.66 -6.51 -11.28
CA GLU A 26 -21.25 -6.39 -11.70
C GLU A 26 -20.61 -5.10 -11.19
N ALA A 27 -21.34 -3.97 -11.21
CA ALA A 27 -20.86 -2.72 -10.64
C ALA A 27 -20.69 -2.82 -9.11
N LEU A 28 -21.66 -3.43 -8.41
CA LEU A 28 -21.56 -3.68 -6.97
C LEU A 28 -20.40 -4.60 -6.61
N ALA A 29 -20.19 -5.68 -7.37
CA ALA A 29 -19.08 -6.59 -7.15
C ALA A 29 -17.73 -5.87 -7.29
N ARG A 30 -17.56 -4.97 -8.26
CA ARG A 30 -16.33 -4.16 -8.39
C ARG A 30 -16.19 -3.11 -7.29
N LEU A 31 -17.30 -2.48 -6.90
CA LEU A 31 -17.32 -1.50 -5.81
C LEU A 31 -16.90 -2.14 -4.48
N ASP A 32 -17.40 -3.34 -4.18
CA ASP A 32 -17.05 -4.13 -3.00
C ASP A 32 -15.54 -4.37 -2.88
N LEU A 33 -14.85 -4.55 -4.01
CA LEU A 33 -13.38 -4.70 -4.05
C LEU A 33 -12.65 -3.39 -3.75
N MET A 34 -13.15 -2.26 -4.26
CA MET A 34 -12.52 -0.95 -4.13
C MET A 34 -12.76 -0.31 -2.76
N VAL A 35 -13.92 -0.54 -2.15
CA VAL A 35 -14.27 0.06 -0.85
C VAL A 35 -13.42 -0.57 0.25
N ALA A 36 -12.65 0.28 0.93
CA ALA A 36 -11.61 -0.12 1.88
C ALA A 36 -10.74 -1.25 1.33
N ALA A 37 -10.27 -1.10 0.09
CA ALA A 37 -9.50 -2.11 -0.62
C ALA A 37 -8.39 -2.69 0.27
N THR A 38 -8.40 -4.01 0.42
CA THR A 38 -7.39 -4.75 1.17
C THR A 38 -6.92 -5.89 0.30
N VAL A 39 -5.61 -6.05 0.16
CA VAL A 39 -4.99 -7.15 -0.57
C VAL A 39 -4.25 -8.06 0.38
N GLU A 40 -4.18 -9.34 0.04
CA GLU A 40 -3.59 -10.33 0.95
C GLU A 40 -2.08 -10.16 1.08
N THR A 41 -1.37 -9.94 -0.04
CA THR A 41 0.11 -9.96 -0.10
C THR A 41 0.65 -8.93 -1.10
N ALA A 42 1.98 -8.87 -1.20
CA ALA A 42 2.71 -8.16 -2.25
C ALA A 42 2.23 -8.57 -3.65
N PRO A 43 2.52 -7.77 -4.70
CA PRO A 43 2.12 -8.07 -6.07
C PRO A 43 2.55 -9.48 -6.53
N LEU A 44 1.63 -10.18 -7.20
CA LEU A 44 1.85 -11.54 -7.70
C LEU A 44 1.60 -11.59 -9.21
N ASP A 45 2.43 -12.32 -9.95
CA ASP A 45 2.22 -12.54 -11.39
C ASP A 45 1.29 -13.72 -11.69
N THR A 46 1.12 -14.63 -10.73
CA THR A 46 0.29 -15.83 -10.91
C THR A 46 -0.85 -15.83 -9.90
N PRO A 47 -2.11 -16.11 -10.33
CA PRO A 47 -3.22 -16.21 -9.40
C PRO A 47 -2.99 -17.30 -8.35
N PRO A 48 -3.43 -17.08 -7.09
CA PRO A 48 -3.49 -18.12 -6.08
C PRO A 48 -4.32 -19.32 -6.55
N ARG A 49 -3.94 -20.53 -6.14
CA ARG A 49 -4.62 -21.78 -6.56
C ARG A 49 -5.99 -21.99 -5.91
N ALA A 50 -6.22 -21.42 -4.73
CA ALA A 50 -7.45 -21.60 -3.95
C ALA A 50 -7.91 -20.26 -3.33
N PRO A 51 -8.30 -19.28 -4.16
CA PRO A 51 -8.80 -18.01 -3.66
C PRO A 51 -10.19 -18.18 -3.02
N VAL A 52 -10.46 -17.39 -1.97
CA VAL A 52 -11.76 -17.39 -1.27
C VAL A 52 -12.55 -16.15 -1.68
N PRO A 53 -13.87 -16.21 -1.88
CA PRO A 53 -14.63 -15.01 -2.25
C PRO A 53 -14.38 -13.86 -1.26
N GLY A 54 -14.08 -12.68 -1.80
CA GLY A 54 -13.79 -11.46 -1.03
C GLY A 54 -12.30 -11.17 -0.82
N THR A 55 -11.39 -12.11 -1.09
CA THR A 55 -9.95 -11.84 -1.07
C THR A 55 -9.49 -11.13 -2.34
N CYS A 56 -8.52 -10.23 -2.21
CA CYS A 56 -7.98 -9.44 -3.31
C CYS A 56 -6.45 -9.47 -3.37
N TRP A 57 -5.89 -9.20 -4.55
CA TRP A 57 -4.45 -9.15 -4.82
C TRP A 57 -4.11 -8.02 -5.78
N ILE A 58 -2.86 -7.55 -5.71
CA ILE A 58 -2.28 -6.74 -6.78
C ILE A 58 -1.69 -7.70 -7.81
N VAL A 59 -2.06 -7.49 -9.08
CA VAL A 59 -1.46 -8.20 -10.20
C VAL A 59 -0.09 -7.58 -10.50
N GLY A 60 0.93 -8.43 -10.61
CA GLY A 60 2.29 -8.03 -10.94
C GLY A 60 2.45 -7.52 -12.37
N ALA A 61 3.70 -7.24 -12.76
CA ALA A 61 4.02 -6.64 -14.05
C ALA A 61 3.97 -7.63 -15.22
N ALA A 62 4.08 -8.93 -14.95
CA ALA A 62 4.14 -9.99 -15.97
C ALA A 62 3.09 -11.07 -15.69
N PRO A 63 1.79 -10.72 -15.70
CA PRO A 63 0.76 -11.63 -15.23
C PRO A 63 0.55 -12.83 -16.15
N THR A 64 0.18 -13.95 -15.54
CA THR A 64 0.00 -15.25 -16.19
C THR A 64 -1.39 -15.82 -15.93
N ALA A 65 -1.74 -16.88 -16.66
CA ALA A 65 -3.00 -17.60 -16.52
C ALA A 65 -4.22 -16.66 -16.59
N ALA A 66 -5.15 -16.76 -15.64
CA ALA A 66 -6.36 -15.94 -15.61
C ALA A 66 -6.10 -14.43 -15.43
N TRP A 67 -4.89 -14.03 -15.05
CA TRP A 67 -4.51 -12.62 -14.86
C TRP A 67 -3.84 -12.00 -16.10
N SER A 68 -3.60 -12.79 -17.16
CA SER A 68 -2.95 -12.32 -18.39
C SER A 68 -3.61 -11.06 -18.94
N GLY A 69 -2.81 -10.02 -19.21
CA GLY A 69 -3.28 -8.72 -19.70
C GLY A 69 -3.83 -7.77 -18.63
N GLN A 70 -3.73 -8.12 -17.34
CA GLN A 70 -4.23 -7.30 -16.22
C GLN A 70 -3.09 -6.75 -15.34
N ALA A 71 -1.94 -6.42 -15.93
CA ALA A 71 -0.78 -5.94 -15.17
C ALA A 71 -1.14 -4.74 -14.28
N HIS A 72 -0.63 -4.72 -13.05
CA HIS A 72 -0.87 -3.68 -12.02
C HIS A 72 -2.32 -3.55 -11.53
N ALA A 73 -3.27 -4.32 -12.06
CA ALA A 73 -4.67 -4.28 -11.65
C ALA A 73 -4.86 -4.80 -10.22
N LEU A 74 -5.95 -4.35 -9.58
CA LEU A 74 -6.51 -5.04 -8.42
C LEU A 74 -7.33 -6.23 -8.92
N ALA A 75 -6.96 -7.45 -8.52
CA ALA A 75 -7.69 -8.68 -8.81
C ALA A 75 -8.44 -9.16 -7.56
N GLY A 76 -9.77 -9.21 -7.63
CA GLY A 76 -10.63 -9.75 -6.58
C GLY A 76 -11.27 -11.06 -6.99
N TRP A 77 -11.36 -12.01 -6.07
CA TRP A 77 -12.11 -13.25 -6.29
C TRP A 77 -13.54 -13.14 -5.76
N THR A 78 -14.51 -13.53 -6.58
CA THR A 78 -15.94 -13.54 -6.24
C THR A 78 -16.53 -14.93 -6.50
N SER A 79 -17.78 -15.16 -6.10
CA SER A 79 -18.52 -16.36 -6.49
C SER A 79 -18.66 -16.52 -8.02
N GLY A 80 -18.62 -15.41 -8.77
CA GLY A 80 -18.63 -15.36 -10.23
C GLY A 80 -17.23 -15.32 -10.86
N GLY A 81 -16.18 -15.67 -10.11
CA GLY A 81 -14.79 -15.71 -10.55
C GLY A 81 -14.02 -14.40 -10.36
N TRP A 82 -12.94 -14.23 -11.13
CA TRP A 82 -12.07 -13.05 -11.06
C TRP A 82 -12.78 -11.78 -11.54
N ARG A 83 -12.50 -10.68 -10.84
CA ARG A 83 -12.82 -9.32 -11.25
C ARG A 83 -11.59 -8.47 -11.14
N PHE A 84 -11.39 -7.63 -12.15
CA PHE A 84 -10.23 -6.77 -12.25
C PHE A 84 -10.67 -5.31 -12.22
N VAL A 85 -9.97 -4.52 -11.44
CA VAL A 85 -10.13 -3.07 -11.38
C VAL A 85 -8.79 -2.45 -11.71
N GLN A 86 -8.76 -1.66 -12.78
CA GLN A 86 -7.58 -0.87 -13.12
C GLN A 86 -7.45 0.28 -12.11
N PRO A 87 -6.31 0.40 -11.41
CA PRO A 87 -6.12 1.45 -10.43
C PRO A 87 -6.12 2.84 -11.09
N ARG A 88 -6.42 3.85 -10.27
CA ARG A 88 -6.35 5.25 -10.66
C ARG A 88 -5.33 5.95 -9.79
N GLU A 89 -4.72 7.00 -10.32
CA GLU A 89 -3.78 7.84 -9.59
C GLU A 89 -4.37 8.27 -8.24
N GLY A 90 -3.62 8.03 -7.17
CA GLY A 90 -4.00 8.34 -5.80
C GLY A 90 -4.90 7.30 -5.11
N MET A 91 -5.28 6.21 -5.79
CA MET A 91 -6.01 5.10 -5.17
C MET A 91 -5.17 4.48 -4.05
N GLN A 92 -5.80 4.18 -2.91
CA GLN A 92 -5.15 3.60 -1.74
C GLN A 92 -5.74 2.23 -1.41
N LEU A 93 -4.90 1.34 -0.90
CA LEU A 93 -5.31 0.04 -0.37
C LEU A 93 -4.42 -0.36 0.81
N TRP A 94 -4.87 -1.32 1.61
CA TRP A 94 -4.09 -1.95 2.68
C TRP A 94 -3.49 -3.27 2.21
N ILE A 95 -2.22 -3.54 2.51
CA ILE A 95 -1.59 -4.84 2.31
C ILE A 95 -1.56 -5.61 3.63
N ARG A 96 -2.29 -6.73 3.71
CA ARG A 96 -2.50 -7.46 4.95
C ARG A 96 -1.21 -8.05 5.53
N ASP A 97 -0.42 -8.72 4.70
CA ASP A 97 0.82 -9.39 5.14
C ASP A 97 1.90 -8.41 5.61
N GLU A 98 2.00 -7.25 4.97
CA GLU A 98 3.03 -6.24 5.29
C GLU A 98 2.56 -5.15 6.26
N GLY A 99 1.28 -5.12 6.59
CA GLY A 99 0.75 -4.25 7.65
C GLY A 99 0.85 -2.74 7.38
N HIS A 100 0.76 -2.30 6.12
CA HIS A 100 0.76 -0.89 5.77
C HIS A 100 -0.14 -0.58 4.55
N SER A 101 -0.27 0.70 4.20
CA SER A 101 -1.02 1.13 3.02
C SER A 101 -0.11 1.32 1.80
N LEU A 102 -0.62 0.92 0.64
CA LEU A 102 -0.05 1.25 -0.67
C LEU A 102 -0.90 2.30 -1.34
N ARG A 103 -0.25 3.18 -2.10
CA ARG A 103 -0.89 4.17 -2.96
C ARG A 103 -0.43 3.98 -4.40
N PHE A 104 -1.38 4.05 -5.33
CA PHE A 104 -1.07 3.99 -6.75
C PHE A 104 -0.60 5.37 -7.23
N LEU A 105 0.68 5.46 -7.59
CA LEU A 105 1.35 6.69 -8.02
C LEU A 105 2.23 6.41 -9.24
N ASP A 106 2.24 7.32 -10.21
CA ASP A 106 3.10 7.23 -11.41
C ASP A 106 3.01 5.87 -12.15
N GLY A 107 1.81 5.27 -12.15
CA GLY A 107 1.56 3.99 -12.80
C GLY A 107 1.96 2.74 -12.01
N ALA A 108 2.36 2.86 -10.74
CA ALA A 108 2.74 1.74 -9.88
C ALA A 108 2.16 1.84 -8.47
N TRP A 109 1.99 0.69 -7.81
CA TRP A 109 1.71 0.66 -6.37
C TRP A 109 2.99 0.88 -5.59
N ALA A 110 3.01 1.88 -4.73
CA ALA A 110 4.13 2.19 -3.85
C ALA A 110 3.65 2.30 -2.39
N ALA A 111 4.51 1.97 -1.44
CA ALA A 111 4.25 2.26 -0.04
C ALA A 111 4.04 3.77 0.13
N GLU A 112 2.97 4.17 0.82
CA GLU A 112 2.70 5.58 1.03
C GLU A 112 3.81 6.16 1.93
N PRO A 113 4.63 7.12 1.43
CA PRO A 113 5.57 7.80 2.28
C PRO A 113 4.78 8.58 3.32
N LEU A 114 5.16 8.47 4.59
CA LEU A 114 4.63 9.32 5.66
C LEU A 114 4.83 10.79 5.27
N SER A 115 3.79 11.39 4.71
CA SER A 115 3.82 12.76 4.20
C SER A 115 3.22 13.65 5.27
N GLY A 116 4.06 14.10 6.20
CA GLY A 116 3.69 14.96 7.31
C GLY A 116 4.93 15.59 7.94
N GLY A 117 4.78 16.78 8.53
CA GLY A 117 5.93 17.52 9.10
C GLY A 117 6.56 16.86 10.33
N SER A 118 5.90 15.88 10.96
CA SER A 118 6.41 15.19 12.13
C SER A 118 5.79 13.79 12.33
N LEU A 119 6.59 12.84 12.83
CA LEU A 119 6.13 11.56 13.37
C LEU A 119 6.08 11.66 14.89
N ALA A 120 4.90 11.44 15.48
CA ALA A 120 4.75 11.35 16.92
C ALA A 120 4.39 9.92 17.36
N ILE A 121 5.00 9.45 18.44
CA ILE A 121 4.71 8.15 19.07
C ILE A 121 4.21 8.43 20.48
N ALA A 122 3.05 7.87 20.85
CA ALA A 122 2.40 8.12 22.14
C ALA A 122 2.17 9.62 22.48
N GLY A 123 2.02 10.47 21.46
CA GLY A 123 1.83 11.92 21.62
C GLY A 123 3.13 12.72 21.73
N GLU A 124 4.30 12.07 21.72
CA GLU A 124 5.60 12.73 21.70
C GLU A 124 6.15 12.82 20.28
N SER A 125 6.55 14.01 19.84
CA SER A 125 7.18 14.20 18.52
C SER A 125 8.57 13.57 18.51
N ILE A 126 8.74 12.48 17.75
CA ILE A 126 9.99 11.73 17.64
C ILE A 126 10.80 12.17 16.43
N LEU A 127 10.14 12.45 15.30
CA LEU A 127 10.78 12.99 14.10
C LEU A 127 10.09 14.29 13.71
N GLY A 128 10.87 15.32 13.43
CA GLY A 128 10.39 16.60 12.90
C GLY A 128 10.97 16.90 11.51
N PRO A 129 10.84 18.14 11.02
CA PRO A 129 11.51 18.55 9.79
C PRO A 129 13.03 18.49 9.93
N ARG A 130 13.73 18.33 8.80
CA ARG A 130 15.19 18.29 8.73
C ARG A 130 15.80 19.51 9.43
N ALA A 131 16.59 19.26 10.47
CA ALA A 131 17.29 20.28 11.23
C ALA A 131 18.52 20.81 10.48
N PRO A 132 19.06 21.99 10.83
CA PRO A 132 20.31 22.48 10.25
C PRO A 132 21.50 21.55 10.53
N ALA A 133 22.56 21.67 9.73
CA ALA A 133 23.76 20.85 9.87
C ALA A 133 24.42 21.09 11.23
N ILE A 134 24.81 20.01 11.89
CA ILE A 134 25.65 20.09 13.09
C ILE A 134 27.10 20.22 12.61
N ALA A 135 27.76 21.31 12.98
CA ALA A 135 29.15 21.52 12.63
C ALA A 135 30.04 20.45 13.26
N ALA A 136 31.03 19.96 12.49
CA ALA A 136 32.05 19.08 13.02
C ALA A 136 32.73 19.75 14.24
N PRO A 137 33.07 18.97 15.29
CA PRO A 137 33.78 19.53 16.44
C PRO A 137 35.05 20.22 15.96
N SER A 138 35.32 21.43 16.45
CA SER A 138 36.51 22.21 16.10
C SER A 138 37.08 22.89 17.33
N GLY A 139 38.39 23.14 17.34
CA GLY A 139 39.11 23.67 18.50
C GLY A 139 39.41 22.62 19.58
N GLY A 140 39.75 23.12 20.77
CA GLY A 140 40.22 22.34 21.93
C GLY A 140 41.74 22.41 22.11
N MET A 141 42.20 22.63 23.36
CA MET A 141 43.64 22.61 23.68
C MET A 141 44.18 21.18 23.90
N LEU A 142 43.31 20.25 24.29
CA LEU A 142 43.57 18.82 24.40
C LEU A 142 42.53 18.09 23.56
N ILE A 143 42.97 17.31 22.58
CA ILE A 143 42.10 16.61 21.64
C ILE A 143 42.09 15.12 21.99
N ASP A 144 40.92 14.60 22.34
CA ASP A 144 40.65 13.16 22.38
C ASP A 144 40.21 12.72 20.98
N GLU A 145 41.06 11.94 20.32
CA GLU A 145 40.88 11.53 18.93
C GLU A 145 39.77 10.48 18.78
N GLN A 146 39.65 9.55 19.74
CA GLN A 146 38.61 8.51 19.75
C GLN A 146 37.21 9.11 19.94
N CYS A 147 37.07 10.08 20.85
CA CYS A 147 35.82 10.80 21.08
C CYS A 147 35.41 11.60 19.83
N ARG A 148 36.38 12.30 19.22
CA ARG A 148 36.15 13.09 18.01
C ARG A 148 35.70 12.21 16.84
N ALA A 149 36.33 11.06 16.63
CA ALA A 149 35.93 10.12 15.59
C ALA A 149 34.49 9.63 15.80
N THR A 150 34.12 9.31 17.04
CA THR A 150 32.77 8.83 17.37
C THR A 150 31.70 9.89 17.09
N LEU A 151 31.95 11.15 17.46
CA LEU A 151 31.02 12.25 17.17
C LEU A 151 30.83 12.48 15.67
N LEU A 152 31.91 12.37 14.89
CA LEU A 152 31.82 12.47 13.43
C LEU A 152 30.97 11.34 12.84
N THR A 153 31.16 10.09 13.28
CA THR A 153 30.32 8.97 12.84
C THR A 153 28.84 9.19 13.17
N ILE A 154 28.52 9.74 14.35
CA ILE A 154 27.13 10.07 14.71
C ILE A 154 26.57 11.14 13.76
N ILE A 155 27.32 12.21 13.48
CA ILE A 155 26.90 13.26 12.54
C ILE A 155 26.65 12.68 11.14
N GLU A 156 27.55 11.83 10.66
CA GLU A 156 27.42 11.15 9.36
C GLU A 156 26.16 10.28 9.27
N VAL A 157 25.86 9.52 10.33
CA VAL A 157 24.64 8.70 10.41
C VAL A 157 23.38 9.59 10.39
N LEU A 158 23.38 10.70 11.15
CA LEU A 158 22.25 11.65 11.16
C LEU A 158 22.05 12.32 9.80
N GLN A 159 23.12 12.63 9.08
CA GLN A 159 23.07 13.17 7.71
C GLN A 159 22.59 12.12 6.70
N HIS A 160 23.04 10.87 6.82
CA HIS A 160 22.63 9.76 5.97
C HIS A 160 21.12 9.51 6.08
N HIS A 161 20.57 9.53 7.29
CA HIS A 161 19.12 9.45 7.54
C HIS A 161 18.36 10.74 7.26
N ARG A 162 19.02 11.81 6.77
CA ARG A 162 18.42 13.12 6.45
C ARG A 162 17.76 13.83 7.63
N LEU A 163 18.15 13.51 8.87
CA LEU A 163 17.65 14.19 10.07
C LEU A 163 18.23 15.60 10.21
N ILE A 164 19.48 15.80 9.74
CA ILE A 164 20.17 17.10 9.72
C ILE A 164 20.70 17.43 8.32
N ALA A 165 21.00 18.72 8.08
CA ALA A 165 21.49 19.25 6.81
C ALA A 165 22.89 18.74 6.41
#